data_AF-R7XGL6-F1
#
_entry.id   AF-R7XGL6-F1
#
_cell.length_a   1.000
_cell.length_b   1.000
_cell.length_c   1.000
_cell.angle_alpha   90.00
_cell.angle_beta   90.00
_cell.angle_gamma   90.00
#
_symmetry.space_group_name_H-M   'P 1'
#
loop_
_entity.id
_entity.type
_entity.pdbx_description
1 polymer ?
#
loop_
_entity_poly.entity_id
_entity_poly.type
_entity_poly.pdbx_seq_one_letter_code
_entity_poly.pdbx_strand_id
1 'polypeptide(L)'
;MPRKTKTSQAAGRELPAIPEDLIAHFVKGPMTAEAVQDASMAFKKALIERALGAELGHHLGYQPGAERPAGTANQRNGKSAKTVLTEDGPLRVDIPRDRDGSFDPILIPKHERRFTGFDDKII
;
A
#
# COMPACT_ATOMS: atom_id res chain seq x y z
N MET A 1 0.61 33.85 29.19
CA MET A 1 0.14 32.53 28.75
C MET A 1 1.28 31.85 27.99
N PRO A 2 1.79 30.70 28.43
CA PRO A 2 2.89 30.04 27.72
C PRO A 2 2.37 29.37 26.45
N ARG A 3 2.88 29.81 25.30
CA ARG A 3 2.58 29.28 23.97
C ARG A 3 3.33 27.96 23.83
N LYS A 4 2.62 26.82 23.84
CA LYS A 4 3.22 25.52 23.51
C LYS A 4 3.58 25.51 22.02
N THR A 5 4.86 25.70 21.70
CA THR A 5 5.41 25.40 20.37
C THR A 5 5.41 23.90 20.18
N LYS A 6 4.66 23.40 19.18
CA LYS A 6 4.79 22.02 18.70
C LYS A 6 6.20 21.85 18.15
N THR A 7 7.03 21.11 18.86
CA THR A 7 8.34 20.68 18.36
C THR A 7 8.09 19.68 17.22
N SER A 8 8.23 20.12 15.97
CA SER A 8 8.28 19.24 14.81
C SER A 8 9.62 18.49 14.84
N GLN A 9 9.62 17.26 15.37
CA GLN A 9 10.73 16.34 15.11
C GLN A 9 10.64 15.87 13.65
N ALA A 10 11.14 16.68 12.72
CA ALA A 10 11.62 16.17 11.44
C ALA A 10 13.00 15.56 11.69
N ALA A 11 13.03 14.39 12.34
CA ALA A 11 14.24 13.57 12.33
C ALA A 11 14.49 13.20 10.86
N GLY A 12 15.66 13.58 10.34
CA GLY A 12 16.08 13.26 8.98
C GLY A 12 16.02 11.75 8.78
N ARG A 13 14.95 11.28 8.12
CA ARG A 13 14.81 9.88 7.74
C ARG A 13 15.75 9.67 6.57
N GLU A 14 16.74 8.79 6.75
CA GLU A 14 17.52 8.31 5.62
C GLU A 14 16.57 7.58 4.67
N LEU A 15 16.48 8.09 3.44
CA LEU A 15 15.69 7.45 2.40
C LEU A 15 16.37 6.13 2.01
N PRO A 16 15.60 5.06 1.77
CA PRO A 16 16.19 3.83 1.27
C PRO A 16 16.89 4.08 -0.06
N ALA A 17 18.09 3.54 -0.23
CA ALA A 17 18.80 3.61 -1.50
C ALA A 17 18.01 2.85 -2.57
N ILE A 18 17.58 3.57 -3.60
CA ILE A 18 16.90 2.98 -4.76
C ILE A 18 17.95 2.67 -5.82
N PRO A 19 18.10 1.41 -6.26
CA PRO A 19 19.04 1.04 -7.31
C PRO A 19 18.72 1.75 -8.64
N GLU A 20 19.74 2.18 -9.39
CA GLU A 20 19.57 2.88 -10.68
C GLU A 20 18.86 2.01 -11.72
N ASP A 21 19.09 0.70 -11.69
CA ASP A 21 18.41 -0.27 -12.55
C ASP A 21 16.90 -0.28 -12.29
N LEU A 22 16.44 -0.09 -11.06
CA LEU A 22 15.01 0.01 -10.77
C LEU A 22 14.38 1.23 -11.49
N ILE A 23 15.05 2.37 -11.46
CA ILE A 23 14.58 3.60 -12.13
C ILE A 23 14.53 3.39 -13.65
N ALA A 24 15.54 2.72 -14.22
CA ALA A 24 15.57 2.38 -15.64
C ALA A 24 14.41 1.43 -16.06
N HIS A 25 13.90 0.59 -15.16
CA HIS A 25 12.71 -0.23 -15.44
C HIS A 25 11.43 0.60 -15.51
N PHE A 26 11.31 1.64 -14.67
CA PHE A 26 10.13 2.51 -14.64
C PHE A 26 10.15 3.55 -15.77
N VAL A 27 11.32 4.03 -16.17
CA VAL A 27 11.46 5.10 -17.17
C VAL A 27 12.30 4.63 -18.35
N LYS A 28 11.63 4.18 -19.43
CA LYS A 28 12.27 3.71 -20.68
C LYS A 28 12.58 4.83 -21.68
N GLY A 29 12.33 6.08 -21.33
CA GLY A 29 12.42 7.24 -22.21
C GLY A 29 12.93 8.49 -21.49
N PRO A 30 12.74 9.71 -22.03
CA PRO A 30 13.12 10.92 -21.32
C PRO A 30 12.38 11.03 -19.98
N MET A 31 13.06 11.46 -18.92
CA MET A 31 12.44 11.77 -17.62
C MET A 31 11.57 13.04 -17.74
N THR A 32 10.39 12.91 -18.35
CA THR A 32 9.36 13.95 -18.34
C THR A 32 8.63 13.95 -17.00
N ALA A 33 7.98 15.06 -16.67
CA ALA A 33 7.16 15.17 -15.45
C ALA A 33 6.06 14.09 -15.40
N GLU A 34 5.44 13.80 -16.55
CA GLU A 34 4.42 12.77 -16.72
C GLU A 34 5.00 11.36 -16.43
N ALA A 35 6.16 11.03 -16.99
CA ALA A 35 6.82 9.74 -16.75
C ALA A 35 7.19 9.54 -15.28
N VAL A 36 7.63 10.61 -14.59
CA VAL A 36 7.93 10.58 -13.15
C VAL A 36 6.67 10.36 -12.33
N GLN A 37 5.55 11.01 -12.69
CA GLN A 37 4.28 10.84 -12.01
C GLN A 37 3.72 9.42 -12.19
N ASP A 38 3.77 8.89 -13.41
CA ASP A 38 3.32 7.52 -13.70
C ASP A 38 4.15 6.47 -12.94
N ALA A 39 5.48 6.62 -12.91
CA ALA A 39 6.38 5.77 -12.14
C ALA A 39 6.04 5.81 -10.64
N SER A 40 5.83 7.02 -10.10
CA SER A 40 5.48 7.22 -8.69
C SER A 40 4.14 6.56 -8.35
N MET A 41 3.13 6.70 -9.22
CA MET A 41 1.82 6.09 -9.05
C MET A 41 1.88 4.55 -9.13
N ALA A 42 2.65 4.01 -10.07
CA ALA A 42 2.87 2.58 -10.19
C ALA A 42 3.56 2.00 -8.94
N PHE A 43 4.55 2.72 -8.41
CA PHE A 43 5.23 2.32 -7.18
C PHE A 43 4.30 2.38 -5.95
N LYS A 44 3.53 3.46 -5.78
CA LYS A 44 2.52 3.58 -4.71
C LYS A 44 1.50 2.43 -4.78
N LYS A 45 1.00 2.09 -5.98
CA LYS A 45 0.12 0.92 -6.19
C LYS A 45 0.76 -0.36 -5.68
N ALA A 46 2.00 -0.64 -6.08
CA ALA A 46 2.71 -1.84 -5.68
C ALA A 46 2.89 -1.94 -4.16
N LEU A 47 3.24 -0.82 -3.50
CA LEU A 47 3.37 -0.75 -2.04
C LEU A 47 2.04 -1.02 -1.33
N ILE A 48 0.95 -0.38 -1.77
CA ILE A 48 -0.38 -0.58 -1.20
C ILE A 48 -0.82 -2.05 -1.33
N GLU A 49 -0.67 -2.64 -2.52
CA GLU A 49 -1.07 -4.04 -2.75
C GLU A 49 -0.23 -5.02 -1.94
N ARG A 50 1.07 -4.72 -1.74
CA ARG A 50 1.96 -5.51 -0.88
C ARG A 50 1.54 -5.42 0.58
N ALA A 51 1.27 -4.21 1.08
CA ALA A 51 0.83 -3.98 2.46
C ALA A 51 -0.51 -4.69 2.74
N LEU A 52 -1.51 -4.53 1.88
CA LEU A 52 -2.79 -5.24 1.99
C LEU A 52 -2.63 -6.77 1.95
N GLY A 53 -1.68 -7.27 1.15
CA GLY A 53 -1.33 -8.69 1.12
C GLY A 53 -0.75 -9.19 2.44
N ALA A 54 0.08 -8.37 3.09
CA ALA A 54 0.64 -8.65 4.40
C ALA A 54 -0.44 -8.62 5.49
N GLU A 55 -1.36 -7.64 5.46
CA GLU A 55 -2.52 -7.59 6.36
C GLU A 55 -3.38 -8.86 6.24
N LEU A 56 -3.68 -9.31 5.00
CA LEU A 56 -4.42 -10.55 4.82
C LEU A 56 -3.63 -11.76 5.33
N GLY A 57 -2.30 -11.77 5.18
CA GLY A 57 -1.46 -12.80 5.76
C GLY A 57 -1.51 -12.86 7.27
N HIS A 58 -1.53 -11.70 7.93
CA HIS A 58 -1.72 -11.59 9.37
C HIS A 58 -3.12 -12.07 9.78
N HIS A 59 -4.16 -11.61 9.08
CA HIS A 59 -5.56 -12.03 9.31
C HIS A 59 -5.76 -13.55 9.23
N LEU A 60 -5.12 -14.19 8.25
CA LEU A 60 -5.24 -15.64 8.06
C LEU A 60 -4.26 -16.46 8.92
N GLY A 61 -3.23 -15.82 9.50
CA GLY A 61 -2.19 -16.48 10.29
C GLY A 61 -1.13 -17.23 9.48
N TYR A 62 -1.05 -17.04 8.16
CA TYR A 62 -0.03 -17.65 7.30
C TYR A 62 0.23 -16.82 6.05
N GLN A 63 1.44 -16.90 5.49
CA GLN A 63 1.85 -16.12 4.32
C GLN A 63 1.32 -16.69 2.98
N PRO A 64 1.27 -15.90 1.91
CA PRO A 64 0.95 -16.41 0.57
C PRO A 64 1.93 -17.51 0.16
N GLY A 65 1.42 -18.65 -0.32
CA GLY A 65 2.24 -19.79 -0.73
C GLY A 65 2.73 -20.68 0.43
N ALA A 66 2.52 -20.29 1.68
CA ALA A 66 2.77 -21.15 2.82
C ALA A 66 1.63 -22.17 3.00
N GLU A 67 1.95 -23.29 3.66
CA GLU A 67 0.96 -24.30 4.03
C GLU A 67 -0.11 -23.69 4.96
N ARG A 68 -1.37 -24.06 4.71
CA ARG A 68 -2.49 -23.56 5.51
C ARG A 68 -2.47 -24.23 6.89
N PRO A 69 -2.61 -23.46 7.99
CA PRO A 69 -2.70 -24.03 9.33
C PRO A 69 -3.82 -25.07 9.46
N ALA A 70 -3.53 -26.19 10.11
CA ALA A 70 -4.52 -27.23 10.37
C ALA A 70 -5.70 -26.67 11.17
N GLY A 71 -6.93 -27.03 10.80
CA GLY A 71 -8.15 -26.59 11.48
C GLY A 71 -8.71 -25.23 11.06
N THR A 72 -8.03 -24.48 10.17
CA THR A 72 -8.59 -23.26 9.58
C THR A 72 -9.42 -23.58 8.34
N ALA A 73 -10.70 -23.17 8.34
CA ALA A 73 -11.56 -23.26 7.15
C ALA A 73 -11.32 -22.09 6.18
N ASN A 74 -11.02 -20.92 6.73
CA ASN A 74 -10.79 -19.70 5.95
C ASN A 74 -9.50 -19.80 5.13
N GLN A 75 -9.48 -19.13 3.98
CA GLN A 75 -8.35 -19.12 3.05
C GLN A 75 -8.41 -17.92 2.12
N ARG A 76 -7.33 -17.64 1.40
CA ARG A 76 -7.30 -16.60 0.37
C ARG A 76 -8.26 -16.94 -0.77
N ASN A 77 -9.01 -15.95 -1.26
CA ASN A 77 -10.01 -16.12 -2.32
C ASN A 77 -9.87 -15.01 -3.39
N GLY A 78 -8.67 -14.91 -3.96
CA GLY A 78 -8.36 -13.96 -5.02
C GLY A 78 -8.30 -12.50 -4.54
N LYS A 79 -8.56 -11.58 -5.46
CA LYS A 79 -8.51 -10.13 -5.25
C LYS A 79 -9.71 -9.43 -5.86
N SER A 80 -9.94 -8.18 -5.50
CA SER A 80 -10.92 -7.30 -6.13
C SER A 80 -10.37 -5.92 -6.38
N ALA A 81 -10.65 -5.41 -7.57
CA ALA A 81 -10.29 -4.07 -7.95
C ALA A 81 -11.12 -3.04 -7.15
N LYS A 82 -10.44 -2.04 -6.58
CA LYS A 82 -11.03 -0.83 -6.02
C LYS A 82 -10.29 0.37 -6.59
N THR A 83 -11.03 1.37 -7.05
CA THR A 83 -10.45 2.67 -7.39
C THR A 83 -10.49 3.58 -6.17
N VAL A 84 -9.33 4.07 -5.79
CA VAL A 84 -9.10 4.89 -4.60
C VAL A 84 -8.62 6.26 -5.03
N LEU A 85 -9.20 7.31 -4.46
CA LEU A 85 -8.84 8.69 -4.75
C LEU A 85 -7.67 9.09 -3.86
N THR A 86 -6.52 9.32 -4.48
CA THR A 86 -5.30 9.85 -3.87
C THR A 86 -5.11 11.32 -4.25
N GLU A 87 -4.13 11.99 -3.66
CA GLU A 87 -3.80 13.38 -3.99
C GLU A 87 -3.31 13.54 -5.43
N ASP A 88 -2.60 12.54 -5.95
CA ASP A 88 -2.10 12.51 -7.32
C ASP A 88 -3.15 12.01 -8.35
N GLY A 89 -4.36 11.69 -7.87
CA GLY A 89 -5.48 11.25 -8.70
C GLY A 89 -6.03 9.86 -8.35
N PRO A 90 -6.96 9.32 -9.17
CA PRO A 90 -7.54 8.00 -8.98
C PRO A 90 -6.52 6.89 -9.21
N LEU A 91 -6.35 6.00 -8.24
CA LEU A 91 -5.48 4.84 -8.30
C LEU A 91 -6.31 3.55 -8.20
N ARG A 92 -6.18 2.67 -9.20
CA ARG A 92 -6.81 1.35 -9.18
C ARG A 92 -5.90 0.35 -8.49
N VAL A 93 -6.37 -0.26 -7.41
CA VAL A 93 -5.63 -1.25 -6.61
C VAL A 93 -6.40 -2.56 -6.49
N ASP A 94 -5.68 -3.67 -6.42
CA ASP A 94 -6.26 -5.00 -6.22
C ASP A 94 -6.23 -5.40 -4.73
N ILE A 95 -7.39 -5.34 -4.08
CA ILE A 95 -7.56 -5.66 -2.65
C ILE A 95 -7.71 -7.17 -2.49
N PRO A 96 -6.86 -7.83 -1.70
CA PRO A 96 -6.95 -9.26 -1.47
C PRO A 96 -8.13 -9.59 -0.55
N ARG A 97 -8.69 -10.79 -0.69
CA ARG A 97 -9.86 -11.22 0.09
C ARG A 97 -9.69 -12.63 0.64
N ASP A 98 -10.36 -12.89 1.74
CA ASP A 98 -10.53 -14.21 2.32
C ASP A 98 -11.81 -14.88 1.82
N ARG A 99 -11.95 -16.18 2.08
CA ARG A 99 -13.08 -17.00 1.62
C ARG A 99 -14.34 -16.67 2.40
N ASP A 100 -14.19 -16.40 3.69
CA ASP A 100 -15.31 -16.13 4.60
C ASP A 100 -15.78 -14.67 4.54
N GLY A 101 -15.05 -13.79 3.84
CA GLY A 101 -15.36 -12.35 3.73
C GLY A 101 -15.15 -11.57 5.03
N SER A 102 -14.50 -12.19 6.00
CA SER A 102 -14.25 -11.63 7.33
C SER A 102 -13.09 -10.64 7.38
N PHE A 103 -12.20 -10.65 6.37
CA PHE A 103 -11.04 -9.76 6.33
C PHE A 103 -11.47 -8.29 6.29
N ASP A 104 -11.00 -7.47 7.23
CA ASP A 104 -11.25 -6.03 7.29
C ASP A 104 -9.92 -5.26 7.25
N PRO A 105 -9.49 -4.80 6.06
CA PRO A 105 -8.19 -4.15 5.89
C PRO A 105 -8.11 -2.82 6.63
N ILE A 106 -6.97 -2.55 7.26
CA ILE A 106 -6.72 -1.33 8.04
C ILE A 106 -6.27 -0.19 7.13
N LEU A 107 -5.35 -0.48 6.19
CA LEU A 107 -4.80 0.54 5.29
C LEU A 107 -5.90 1.19 4.43
N ILE A 108 -6.77 0.39 3.81
CA ILE A 108 -7.89 0.87 2.99
C ILE A 108 -9.17 0.16 3.44
N PRO A 109 -9.88 0.72 4.42
CA PRO A 109 -11.10 0.14 4.98
C PRO A 109 -12.16 -0.21 3.96
N LYS A 110 -13.07 -1.12 4.32
CA LYS A 110 -14.23 -1.47 3.49
C LYS A 110 -15.03 -0.21 3.16
N HIS A 111 -15.48 -0.13 1.91
CA HIS A 111 -16.25 1.00 1.36
C HIS A 111 -15.54 2.37 1.31
N GLU A 112 -14.41 2.56 2.00
CA GLU A 112 -13.62 3.79 1.89
C GLU A 112 -12.99 3.86 0.49
N ARG A 113 -13.22 5.00 -0.18
CA ARG A 113 -12.70 5.32 -1.52
C ARG A 113 -11.74 6.49 -1.54
N ARG A 114 -11.61 7.22 -0.44
CA ARG A 114 -10.69 8.35 -0.31
C ARG A 114 -9.53 7.90 0.53
N PHE A 115 -8.33 8.08 0.03
CA PHE A 115 -7.12 7.68 0.72
C PHE A 115 -6.17 8.86 0.75
N THR A 116 -6.41 9.72 1.73
CA THR A 116 -5.59 10.89 2.04
C THR A 116 -4.57 10.51 3.11
N GLY A 117 -3.34 11.02 2.97
CA GLY A 117 -2.26 10.72 3.91
C GLY A 117 -1.74 9.28 3.80
N PHE A 118 -1.43 8.78 2.60
CA PHE A 118 -0.69 7.52 2.45
C PHE A 118 0.55 7.52 3.35
N ASP A 119 1.26 8.65 3.41
CA ASP A 119 2.45 8.83 4.26
C ASP A 119 2.11 8.86 5.77
N ASP A 120 0.87 9.20 6.14
CA ASP A 120 0.41 9.28 7.53
C ASP A 120 -0.21 7.96 8.05
N LYS A 121 -0.71 7.11 7.15
CA LYS A 121 -1.45 5.88 7.48
C LYS A 121 -0.62 4.59 7.51
N ILE A 122 0.67 4.65 7.13
CA ILE A 122 1.58 3.50 7.22
C ILE A 122 2.13 3.43 8.65
N ILE A 123 1.74 2.40 9.41
CA ILE A 123 2.21 2.10 10.78
C ILE A 123 3.27 1.01 10.74
#